data_AF-A0A6C0KY77-F1
#
_entry.id   AF-A0A6C0KY77-F1
#
_cell.length_a   1.000
_cell.length_b   1.000
_cell.length_c   1.000
_cell.angle_alpha   90.00
_cell.angle_beta   90.00
_cell.angle_gamma   90.00
#
_symmetry.space_group_name_H-M   'P 1'
#
loop_
_entity.id
_entity.type
_entity.pdbx_description
1 polymer ?
#
loop_
_entity_poly.entity_id
_entity_poly.type
_entity_poly.pdbx_seq_one_letter_code
_entity_poly.pdbx_strand_id
1 'polypeptide(L)'
;MVCIPLFYSSFIFLTNVLIAYFYEEFSYSVLFFTLFITSLIVHSNDNIYTNLIDKAVIFCIVIYGAYIFFNKCKHINSIYHIIFAIIIVTTFLLTIYLYCYGYFCKKYCFCEDEENAKLSHSLMHLVGSFGHNCIVLM
;
A
#
# COMPACT_ATOMS: atom_id res chain seq x y z
N MET A 1 -7.26 15.08 -16.63
CA MET A 1 -6.94 13.94 -17.51
C MET A 1 -6.79 12.73 -16.62
N VAL A 2 -7.57 11.66 -16.83
CA VAL A 2 -7.50 10.47 -15.95
C VAL A 2 -6.18 9.75 -16.17
N CYS A 3 -5.48 9.45 -15.09
CA CYS A 3 -4.26 8.66 -15.17
C CYS A 3 -4.59 7.17 -15.20
N ILE A 4 -4.73 6.61 -16.41
CA ILE A 4 -5.25 5.26 -16.66
C ILE A 4 -4.55 4.15 -15.82
N PRO A 5 -3.21 4.05 -15.79
CA PRO A 5 -2.55 2.97 -15.04
C PRO A 5 -2.83 3.04 -13.53
N LEU A 6 -2.77 4.26 -12.99
CA LEU A 6 -2.94 4.50 -11.56
C LEU A 6 -4.38 4.23 -11.12
N PHE A 7 -5.36 4.67 -11.89
CA PHE A 7 -6.77 4.41 -11.64
C PHE A 7 -7.08 2.91 -11.51
N TYR A 8 -6.57 2.09 -12.43
CA TYR A 8 -6.78 0.65 -12.36
C TYR A 8 -5.97 0.00 -11.23
N SER A 9 -4.76 0.48 -10.96
CA SER A 9 -3.95 -0.05 -9.86
C SER A 9 -4.58 0.19 -8.48
N SER A 10 -5.41 1.22 -8.31
CA SER A 10 -6.16 1.46 -7.07
C SER A 10 -7.11 0.31 -6.71
N PHE A 11 -7.60 -0.46 -7.69
CA PHE A 11 -8.44 -1.64 -7.44
C PHE A 11 -7.68 -2.76 -6.71
N ILE A 12 -6.35 -2.75 -6.71
CA ILE A 12 -5.57 -3.69 -5.91
C ILE A 12 -5.90 -3.52 -4.42
N PHE A 13 -6.18 -2.30 -3.95
CA PHE A 13 -6.59 -2.07 -2.56
C PHE A 13 -7.90 -2.77 -2.18
N LEU A 14 -8.77 -3.06 -3.15
CA LEU A 14 -9.98 -3.84 -2.91
C LEU A 14 -9.64 -5.27 -2.46
N THR A 15 -8.50 -5.83 -2.90
CA THR A 15 -8.04 -7.13 -2.40
C THR A 15 -7.75 -7.07 -0.91
N ASN A 16 -7.13 -6.00 -0.43
CA ASN A 16 -6.89 -5.77 1.00
C ASN A 16 -8.19 -5.61 1.77
N VAL A 17 -9.17 -4.89 1.23
CA VAL A 17 -10.52 -4.75 1.83
C VAL A 17 -11.16 -6.12 2.04
N LEU A 18 -11.20 -6.93 0.98
CA LEU A 18 -11.86 -8.24 0.99
C LEU A 18 -11.15 -9.23 1.92
N ILE A 19 -9.81 -9.30 1.86
CA ILE A 19 -9.02 -10.20 2.71
C ILE A 19 -9.14 -9.77 4.17
N ALA A 20 -8.97 -8.48 4.48
CA ALA A 20 -9.14 -7.98 5.86
C ALA A 20 -10.55 -8.24 6.40
N TYR A 21 -11.60 -8.04 5.59
CA TYR A 21 -12.97 -8.33 5.98
C TYR A 21 -13.19 -9.82 6.27
N PHE A 22 -12.66 -10.70 5.42
CA PHE A 22 -12.80 -12.15 5.57
C PHE A 22 -12.12 -12.68 6.84
N TYR A 23 -11.00 -12.07 7.25
CA TYR A 23 -10.26 -12.41 8.48
C TYR A 23 -10.70 -11.58 9.70
N GLU A 24 -11.88 -10.93 9.64
CA GLU A 24 -12.48 -10.14 10.72
C GLU A 24 -11.65 -8.92 11.21
N GLU A 25 -10.68 -8.47 10.41
CA GLU A 25 -9.88 -7.26 10.64
C GLU A 25 -10.62 -6.01 10.13
N PHE A 26 -11.83 -5.76 10.67
CA PHE A 26 -12.77 -4.76 10.15
C PHE A 26 -12.19 -3.34 10.10
N SER A 27 -11.48 -2.91 11.14
CA SER A 27 -10.82 -1.58 11.17
C SER A 27 -9.82 -1.43 10.02
N TYR A 28 -9.11 -2.50 9.69
CA TYR A 28 -8.14 -2.49 8.60
C TYR A 28 -8.83 -2.45 7.24
N SER A 29 -9.92 -3.21 7.10
CA SER A 29 -10.77 -3.22 5.91
C SER A 29 -11.35 -1.83 5.60
N VAL A 30 -11.85 -1.11 6.62
CA VAL A 30 -12.37 0.26 6.48
C VAL A 30 -11.28 1.24 6.05
N LEU A 31 -10.07 1.14 6.62
CA LEU A 31 -8.95 1.99 6.22
C LEU A 31 -8.58 1.77 4.74
N PHE A 32 -8.46 0.51 4.30
CA PHE A 32 -8.19 0.20 2.90
C PHE A 32 -9.32 0.59 1.96
N PHE A 33 -10.57 0.49 2.40
CA PHE A 33 -11.71 0.94 1.61
C PHE A 33 -11.68 2.47 1.45
N THR A 34 -11.34 3.18 2.51
CA THR A 34 -11.12 4.63 2.45
C THR A 34 -10.01 4.97 1.47
N LEU A 35 -8.87 4.26 1.52
CA LEU A 35 -7.76 4.44 0.58
C LEU A 35 -8.18 4.18 -0.87
N PHE A 36 -8.96 3.13 -1.10
CA PHE A 36 -9.50 2.83 -2.43
C PHE A 36 -10.31 4.01 -2.97
N ILE A 37 -11.23 4.56 -2.18
CA ILE A 37 -12.04 5.71 -2.59
C ILE A 37 -11.17 6.96 -2.81
N THR A 38 -10.26 7.28 -1.90
CA THR A 38 -9.40 8.47 -2.03
C THR A 38 -8.46 8.37 -3.22
N SER A 39 -7.88 7.20 -3.45
CA SER A 39 -6.96 6.95 -4.57
C SER A 39 -7.69 7.05 -5.91
N LEU A 40 -8.92 6.51 -6.02
CA LEU A 40 -9.76 6.70 -7.22
C LEU A 40 -10.03 8.18 -7.48
N ILE A 41 -10.37 8.96 -6.44
CA ILE A 41 -10.62 10.40 -6.57
C ILE A 41 -9.37 11.13 -7.03
N VAL A 42 -8.22 10.91 -6.38
CA VAL A 42 -6.94 11.57 -6.71
C VAL A 42 -6.52 11.28 -8.15
N HIS A 43 -6.63 10.05 -8.62
CA HIS A 43 -6.21 9.70 -9.97
C HIS A 43 -7.23 10.04 -11.07
N SER A 44 -8.47 10.37 -10.69
CA SER A 44 -9.49 10.90 -11.60
C SER A 44 -9.43 12.42 -11.72
N ASN A 45 -9.20 13.11 -10.60
CA ASN A 45 -9.14 14.56 -10.51
C ASN A 45 -8.13 14.98 -9.43
N ASP A 46 -6.88 15.18 -9.84
CA ASP A 46 -5.81 15.55 -8.92
C ASP A 46 -6.03 16.95 -8.37
N ASN A 47 -6.09 17.05 -7.04
CA ASN A 47 -6.21 18.29 -6.29
C ASN A 47 -5.31 18.17 -5.07
N ILE A 48 -4.64 19.25 -4.69
CA ILE A 48 -3.77 19.32 -3.51
C ILE A 48 -4.48 18.77 -2.27
N TYR A 49 -5.77 19.11 -2.08
CA TYR A 49 -6.55 18.62 -0.93
C TYR A 49 -6.80 17.11 -0.97
N THR A 50 -7.18 16.57 -2.13
CA THR A 50 -7.45 15.13 -2.27
C THR A 50 -6.18 14.31 -2.13
N ASN A 51 -5.06 14.82 -2.66
CA ASN A 51 -3.73 14.22 -2.54
C ASN A 51 -3.24 14.20 -1.08
N LEU A 52 -3.51 15.28 -0.32
CA LEU A 52 -3.17 15.33 1.11
C LEU A 52 -4.02 14.33 1.92
N ILE A 53 -5.32 14.22 1.63
CA ILE A 53 -6.20 13.25 2.29
C ILE A 53 -5.73 11.82 1.99
N ASP A 54 -5.45 11.50 0.72
CA ASP A 54 -4.98 10.18 0.31
C ASP A 54 -3.70 9.77 1.03
N LYS A 55 -2.72 10.66 1.09
CA LYS A 55 -1.47 10.44 1.85
C LYS A 55 -1.73 10.26 3.35
N ALA A 56 -2.65 11.02 3.94
CA ALA A 56 -3.01 10.86 5.35
C ALA A 56 -3.59 9.46 5.61
N VAL A 57 -4.45 8.96 4.73
CA VAL A 57 -4.99 7.60 4.82
C VAL A 57 -3.89 6.55 4.68
N ILE A 58 -2.94 6.73 3.75
CA ILE A 58 -1.75 5.86 3.63
C ILE A 58 -0.97 5.80 4.95
N PHE A 59 -0.71 6.96 5.58
CA PHE A 59 -0.01 7.00 6.87
C PHE A 59 -0.78 6.26 7.97
N CYS A 60 -2.10 6.43 8.05
CA CYS A 60 -2.95 5.68 8.98
C CYS A 60 -2.85 4.17 8.77
N ILE A 61 -2.88 3.71 7.50
CA ILE A 61 -2.73 2.30 7.14
C ILE A 61 -1.36 1.76 7.56
N VAL A 62 -0.29 2.51 7.32
CA VAL A 62 1.07 2.09 7.69
C VAL A 62 1.21 1.97 9.20
N ILE A 63 0.74 2.96 9.97
CA ILE A 63 0.81 2.94 11.43
C ILE A 63 -0.03 1.79 12.01
N TYR A 64 -1.28 1.64 11.55
CA TYR A 64 -2.17 0.60 12.03
C TYR A 64 -1.68 -0.81 11.61
N GLY A 65 -1.17 -0.94 10.39
CA GLY A 65 -0.55 -2.16 9.90
C GLY A 65 0.68 -2.56 10.69
N ALA A 66 1.54 -1.60 11.05
CA ALA A 66 2.69 -1.85 11.92
C ALA A 66 2.27 -2.31 13.32
N TYR A 67 1.20 -1.73 13.88
CA TYR A 67 0.63 -2.16 15.16
C TYR A 67 0.12 -3.61 15.12
N ILE A 68 -0.68 -3.97 14.10
CA ILE A 68 -1.16 -5.36 13.92
C ILE A 68 0.02 -6.31 13.76
N PHE A 69 0.95 -5.98 12.86
CA PHE A 69 2.14 -6.79 12.61
C PHE A 69 2.94 -7.04 13.89
N PHE A 70 3.19 -5.99 14.68
CA PHE A 70 3.90 -6.11 15.95
C PHE A 70 3.19 -7.03 16.94
N ASN A 71 1.86 -6.95 17.04
CA ASN A 71 1.10 -7.83 17.92
C ASN A 71 1.14 -9.28 17.45
N LYS A 72 1.00 -9.54 16.14
CA LYS A 72 1.11 -10.89 15.58
C LYS A 72 2.52 -11.48 15.76
N CYS A 73 3.56 -10.64 15.68
CA CYS A 73 4.94 -11.04 15.95
C CYS A 73 5.18 -11.56 17.38
N LYS A 74 4.38 -11.13 18.37
CA LYS A 74 4.48 -11.64 19.76
C LYS A 74 4.04 -13.10 19.90
N HIS A 75 3.28 -13.61 18.93
CA HIS A 75 2.67 -14.94 18.96
C HIS A 75 3.25 -15.87 17.87
N ILE A 76 4.50 -15.62 17.45
CA ILE A 76 5.20 -16.46 16.47
C ILE A 76 5.49 -17.83 17.07
N ASN A 77 4.71 -18.82 16.64
CA ASN A 77 4.85 -20.21 17.09
C ASN A 77 5.28 -21.18 15.96
N SER A 78 5.53 -20.69 14.75
CA SER A 78 5.75 -21.52 13.56
C SER A 78 6.73 -20.87 12.58
N ILE A 79 7.47 -21.70 11.84
CA ILE A 79 8.37 -21.27 10.76
C ILE A 79 7.62 -20.48 9.68
N TYR A 80 6.34 -20.81 9.44
CA TYR A 80 5.51 -20.07 8.48
C TYR A 80 5.35 -18.60 8.89
N HIS A 81 5.08 -18.32 10.17
CA HIS A 81 4.97 -16.94 10.65
C HIS A 81 6.29 -16.17 10.51
N ILE A 82 7.43 -16.83 10.71
CA ILE A 82 8.75 -16.22 10.49
C ILE A 82 8.95 -15.85 9.02
N ILE A 83 8.59 -16.75 8.09
CA ILE A 83 8.67 -16.49 6.65
C ILE A 83 7.75 -15.31 6.27
N PHE A 84 6.51 -15.28 6.77
CA PHE A 84 5.60 -14.14 6.57
C PHE A 84 6.22 -12.84 7.09
N ALA A 85 6.76 -12.83 8.31
CA ALA A 85 7.40 -11.64 8.87
C ALA A 85 8.56 -11.13 8.01
N ILE A 86 9.40 -12.02 7.48
CA ILE A 86 10.50 -11.65 6.57
C ILE A 86 9.95 -11.05 5.26
N ILE A 87 8.93 -11.68 4.67
CA ILE A 87 8.28 -11.18 3.45
C ILE A 87 7.70 -9.79 3.70
N ILE A 88 6.93 -9.62 4.77
CA ILE A 88 6.31 -8.35 5.18
C ILE A 88 7.38 -7.26 5.29
N VAL A 89 8.42 -7.47 6.10
CA VAL A 89 9.51 -6.49 6.27
C VAL A 89 10.19 -6.17 4.94
N THR A 90 10.49 -7.18 4.13
CA THR A 90 11.13 -6.99 2.82
C THR A 90 10.25 -6.16 1.88
N THR A 91 8.94 -6.41 1.85
CA THR A 91 8.00 -5.64 1.00
C THR A 91 7.94 -4.17 1.41
N PHE A 92 7.89 -3.86 2.71
CA PHE A 92 7.92 -2.47 3.18
C PHE A 92 9.25 -1.78 2.91
N LEU A 93 10.37 -2.46 3.14
CA LEU A 93 11.70 -1.93 2.79
C LEU A 93 11.82 -1.66 1.29
N LEU A 94 11.26 -2.54 0.45
CA LEU A 94 11.22 -2.34 -0.99
C LEU A 94 10.36 -1.13 -1.37
N THR A 95 9.18 -0.96 -0.77
CA THR A 95 8.34 0.23 -1.00
C THR A 95 9.04 1.52 -0.59
N ILE A 96 9.70 1.53 0.58
CA ILE A 96 10.48 2.68 1.06
C ILE A 96 11.64 2.97 0.10
N TYR A 97 12.37 1.94 -0.34
CA TYR A 97 13.46 2.07 -1.30
C TYR A 97 12.96 2.68 -2.61
N LEU A 98 11.93 2.09 -3.23
CA LEU A 98 11.36 2.58 -4.50
C LEU A 98 10.95 4.04 -4.42
N TYR A 99 10.37 4.46 -3.29
CA TYR A 99 9.96 5.84 -3.06
C TYR A 99 11.14 6.79 -2.81
N CYS A 100 11.94 6.53 -1.77
CA CYS A 100 13.00 7.43 -1.33
C CYS A 100 14.13 7.51 -2.35
N TYR A 101 14.64 6.37 -2.82
CA TYR A 101 15.68 6.36 -3.85
C TYR A 101 15.16 6.96 -5.15
N GLY A 102 13.92 6.64 -5.54
CA GLY A 102 13.26 7.25 -6.69
C GLY A 102 13.25 8.78 -6.59
N TYR A 103 12.91 9.32 -5.42
CA TYR A 103 12.85 10.76 -5.19
C TYR A 103 14.22 11.44 -5.33
N PHE A 104 15.25 10.91 -4.67
CA PHE A 104 16.58 11.50 -4.68
C PHE A 104 17.28 11.40 -6.04
N CYS A 105 17.10 10.28 -6.75
CA CYS A 105 17.76 10.02 -8.02
C CYS A 105 16.91 10.40 -9.25
N LYS A 106 15.70 10.95 -9.06
CA LYS A 106 14.73 11.24 -10.13
C LYS A 106 14.44 9.99 -11.00
N LYS A 107 14.18 8.87 -10.32
CA LYS A 107 13.86 7.57 -10.91
C LYS A 107 12.50 7.07 -10.42
N TYR A 108 12.00 6.00 -11.03
CA TYR A 108 10.72 5.36 -10.67
C TYR A 108 9.57 6.37 -10.73
N CYS A 109 8.81 6.53 -9.64
CA CYS A 109 7.68 7.45 -9.52
C CYS A 109 8.04 8.93 -9.76
N PHE A 110 9.33 9.27 -9.79
CA PHE A 110 9.85 10.62 -10.00
C PHE A 110 10.70 10.73 -11.28
N CYS A 111 10.57 9.76 -12.18
CA CYS A 111 11.18 9.82 -13.51
C CYS A 111 10.53 10.93 -14.34
N GLU A 112 11.32 11.58 -15.20
CA GLU A 112 10.83 12.59 -16.15
C GLU A 112 9.87 11.99 -17.18
N ASP A 113 10.05 10.71 -17.50
CA ASP A 113 9.11 9.95 -18.30
C ASP A 113 7.89 9.58 -17.45
N GLU A 114 6.79 10.29 -17.72
CA GLU A 114 5.53 10.12 -17.01
C GLU A 114 4.97 8.69 -17.08
N GLU A 115 5.16 7.97 -18.19
CA GLU A 115 4.60 6.63 -18.34
C GLU A 115 5.31 5.65 -17.39
N ASN A 116 6.64 5.71 -17.39
CA ASN A 116 7.48 4.94 -16.47
C ASN A 116 7.22 5.31 -15.00
N ALA A 117 6.96 6.59 -14.71
CA ALA A 117 6.60 7.03 -13.38
C ALA A 117 5.25 6.45 -12.92
N LYS A 118 4.24 6.45 -13.79
CA LYS A 118 2.91 5.89 -13.52
C LYS A 118 2.94 4.37 -13.33
N LEU A 119 3.72 3.66 -14.15
CA LEU A 119 3.92 2.21 -14.01
C LEU A 119 4.64 1.87 -12.70
N SER A 120 5.69 2.61 -12.36
CA SER A 120 6.44 2.40 -11.10
C SER A 120 5.56 2.66 -9.87
N HIS A 121 4.69 3.68 -9.93
CA HIS A 121 3.73 3.96 -8.87
C HIS A 121 2.68 2.83 -8.75
N SER A 122 2.18 2.34 -9.87
CA SER A 122 1.26 1.18 -9.89
C SER A 122 1.93 -0.07 -9.29
N LEU A 123 3.23 -0.27 -9.53
CA LEU A 123 4.02 -1.33 -8.91
C LEU A 123 4.13 -1.14 -7.39
N MET A 124 4.28 0.10 -6.91
CA MET A 124 4.25 0.38 -5.47
C MET A 124 2.90 0.03 -4.83
N HIS A 125 1.77 0.30 -5.51
CA HIS A 125 0.45 -0.14 -5.03
C HIS A 125 0.40 -1.66 -4.89
N LEU A 126 0.92 -2.39 -5.87
CA LEU A 126 0.97 -3.85 -5.85
C LEU A 126 1.83 -4.39 -4.69
N VAL A 127 3.08 -3.92 -4.57
CA VAL A 127 4.02 -4.41 -3.55
C VAL A 127 3.54 -4.06 -2.15
N GLY A 128 3.05 -2.83 -1.94
CA GLY A 128 2.48 -2.42 -0.65
C GLY A 128 1.25 -3.25 -0.28
N SER A 129 0.31 -3.40 -1.21
CA SER A 129 -0.90 -4.22 -1.00
C SER A 129 -0.56 -5.68 -0.68
N PHE A 130 0.44 -6.24 -1.36
CA PHE A 130 0.92 -7.59 -1.08
C PHE A 130 1.46 -7.73 0.34
N GLY A 131 2.31 -6.80 0.79
CA GLY A 131 2.82 -6.78 2.18
C GLY A 131 1.70 -6.68 3.21
N HIS A 132 0.69 -5.84 2.97
CA HIS A 132 -0.46 -5.71 3.85
C HIS A 132 -1.37 -6.95 3.87
N ASN A 133 -1.58 -7.61 2.73
CA ASN A 133 -2.28 -8.90 2.69
C ASN A 133 -1.52 -9.98 3.48
N CYS A 134 -0.19 -10.00 3.40
CA CYS A 134 0.64 -10.88 4.23
C CYS A 134 0.47 -10.62 5.74
N ILE A 135 0.31 -9.36 6.17
CA ILE A 135 0.00 -9.05 7.59
C ILE A 135 -1.32 -9.67 8.02
N VAL A 136 -2.35 -9.59 7.18
CA VAL A 136 -3.67 -10.17 7.51
C VAL A 136 -3.61 -11.70 7.57
N LEU A 137 -2.88 -12.33 6.64
CA LEU A 137 -2.76 -13.79 6.54
C LEU A 137 -1.82 -14.44 7.56
N MET A 138 -0.87 -13.68 8.12
CA MET A 138 0.03 -14.15 9.18
C MET A 138 -0.72 -14.44 10.48
#